data_AF-A0A7X2IR18-F1
#
_entry.id   AF-A0A7X2IR18-F1
#
_cell.length_a   1.000
_cell.length_b   1.000
_cell.length_c   1.000
_cell.angle_alpha   90.00
_cell.angle_beta   90.00
_cell.angle_gamma   90.00
#
_symmetry.space_group_name_H-M   'P 1'
#
loop_
_entity.id
_entity.type
_entity.pdbx_description
1 polymer ?
#
loop_
_entity_poly.entity_id
_entity_poly.type
_entity_poly.pdbx_seq_one_letter_code
_entity_poly.pdbx_strand_id
1 'polypeptide(L)'
;MMNKLILMAIWAYAAAAPVVHAAGGGQDPAVKCADPCVPQHLRNAPATAPASGEALQRQALAKLRQRFNEADLDANGALTEEEARKAGLGYVANHFADIDTARSGKVTFDDLRNYMSKRRKQALGPGGQ
;
A
#
# COMPACT_ATOMS: atom_id res chain seq x y z
N MET A 1 5.45 -19.28 33.53
CA MET A 1 4.13 -19.93 33.67
C MET A 1 3.09 -18.85 33.99
N MET A 2 1.84 -19.07 33.56
CA MET A 2 0.68 -18.15 33.63
C MET A 2 0.72 -16.99 32.62
N ASN A 3 -0.33 -16.67 31.84
CA ASN A 3 -1.74 -17.06 31.94
C ASN A 3 -2.42 -16.99 30.56
N LYS A 4 -3.11 -18.06 30.16
CA LYS A 4 -4.02 -18.09 29.01
C LYS A 4 -5.33 -17.45 29.43
N LEU A 5 -5.82 -16.41 28.74
CA LEU A 5 -7.25 -16.12 28.72
C LEU A 5 -7.71 -15.64 27.33
N ILE A 6 -8.55 -16.50 26.78
CA ILE A 6 -9.37 -16.40 25.58
C ILE A 6 -10.39 -15.27 25.76
N LEU A 7 -10.61 -14.46 24.73
CA LEU A 7 -11.91 -13.83 24.50
C LEU A 7 -12.13 -13.65 22.99
N MET A 8 -12.82 -14.65 22.43
CA MET A 8 -13.55 -14.50 21.19
C MET A 8 -14.71 -13.53 21.40
N ALA A 9 -14.80 -12.49 20.58
CA ALA A 9 -16.03 -11.74 20.38
C ALA A 9 -16.43 -11.88 18.91
N ILE A 10 -17.21 -12.93 18.67
CA ILE A 10 -17.97 -13.12 17.44
C ILE A 10 -19.14 -12.14 17.51
N TRP A 11 -19.19 -11.17 16.59
CA TRP A 11 -20.42 -10.44 16.31
C TRP A 11 -21.02 -10.97 15.01
N ALA A 12 -22.19 -11.58 15.16
CA ALA A 12 -22.99 -12.15 14.12
C ALA A 12 -23.88 -11.08 13.46
N TYR A 13 -23.86 -11.10 12.13
CA TYR A 13 -24.99 -11.01 11.20
C TYR A 13 -26.00 -9.86 11.30
N ALA A 14 -26.12 -9.10 10.20
CA ALA A 14 -27.43 -8.75 9.65
C ALA A 14 -27.32 -8.57 8.13
N ALA A 15 -28.08 -9.41 7.41
CA ALA A 15 -28.24 -9.39 5.97
C ALA A 15 -29.22 -8.30 5.54
N ALA A 16 -28.99 -7.70 4.37
CA ALA A 16 -30.02 -7.02 3.59
C ALA A 16 -29.94 -7.53 2.14
N ALA A 17 -31.04 -8.17 1.72
CA ALA A 17 -31.24 -8.80 0.42
C ALA A 17 -31.55 -7.73 -0.68
N PRO A 18 -31.58 -8.13 -1.97
CA PRO A 18 -31.28 -7.25 -3.09
C PRO A 18 -32.47 -6.37 -3.52
N VAL A 19 -32.15 -5.16 -3.97
CA VAL A 19 -33.11 -4.31 -4.67
C VAL A 19 -33.18 -4.78 -6.13
N VAL A 20 -34.23 -5.50 -6.46
CA VAL A 20 -34.63 -5.81 -7.84
C VAL A 20 -35.25 -4.53 -8.42
N HIS A 21 -34.59 -3.89 -9.38
CA HIS A 21 -35.25 -2.88 -10.22
C HIS A 21 -35.79 -3.54 -11.49
N ALA A 22 -37.09 -3.33 -11.69
CA ALA A 22 -37.89 -3.89 -12.76
C ALA A 22 -37.52 -3.33 -14.14
N ALA A 23 -37.81 -4.18 -15.12
CA ALA A 23 -37.82 -3.98 -16.56
C ALA A 23 -38.16 -2.56 -17.05
N GLY A 24 -37.33 -2.07 -17.97
CA GLY A 24 -37.67 -1.04 -18.94
C GLY A 24 -37.01 -1.42 -20.27
N GLY A 25 -37.84 -1.81 -21.24
CA GLY A 25 -37.41 -2.18 -22.60
C GLY A 25 -36.85 -0.98 -23.36
N GLY A 26 -36.01 -1.29 -24.35
CA GLY A 26 -35.41 -0.32 -25.26
C GLY A 26 -34.30 -0.99 -26.05
N GLN A 27 -34.70 -1.82 -27.02
CA GLN A 27 -33.80 -2.28 -28.07
C GLN A 27 -33.53 -1.08 -28.98
N ASP A 28 -32.32 -0.54 -28.95
CA ASP A 28 -31.85 0.41 -29.97
C ASP A 28 -30.59 -0.14 -30.66
N PRO A 29 -30.51 0.05 -32.00
CA PRO A 29 -29.74 -0.79 -32.89
C PRO A 29 -28.23 -0.61 -32.73
N ALA A 30 -27.54 -1.72 -32.95
CA ALA A 30 -26.09 -1.86 -32.96
C ALA A 30 -25.38 -0.71 -33.71
N VAL A 31 -24.89 0.28 -32.96
CA VAL A 31 -23.83 1.16 -33.43
C VAL A 31 -22.54 0.34 -33.41
N LYS A 32 -22.13 -0.12 -34.59
CA LYS A 32 -20.81 -0.70 -34.83
C LYS A 32 -19.74 0.37 -34.62
N CYS A 33 -19.37 0.65 -33.37
CA CYS A 33 -18.14 1.35 -33.04
C CYS A 33 -17.00 0.33 -33.11
N ALA A 34 -16.31 0.28 -34.24
CA ALA A 34 -15.03 -0.42 -34.36
C ALA A 34 -13.90 0.45 -33.76
N ASP A 35 -13.97 0.71 -32.45
CA ASP A 35 -12.94 1.29 -31.57
C ASP A 35 -13.49 1.19 -30.13
N PRO A 36 -12.68 0.93 -29.07
CA PRO A 36 -13.19 0.80 -27.70
C PRO A 36 -13.77 2.12 -27.17
N CYS A 37 -15.04 2.38 -27.49
CA CYS A 37 -15.75 3.56 -27.02
C CYS A 37 -16.05 3.40 -25.52
N VAL A 38 -15.44 4.27 -24.70
CA VAL A 38 -15.77 4.37 -23.28
C VAL A 38 -17.23 4.84 -23.17
N PRO A 39 -18.13 4.09 -22.50
CA PRO A 39 -19.53 4.45 -22.42
C PRO A 39 -19.72 5.79 -21.70
N GLN A 40 -20.66 6.60 -22.17
CA GLN A 40 -20.79 8.01 -21.78
C GLN A 40 -20.95 8.24 -20.26
N HIS A 41 -21.55 7.28 -19.54
CA HIS A 41 -21.70 7.35 -18.08
C HIS A 41 -20.37 7.23 -17.31
N LEU A 42 -19.32 6.65 -17.89
CA LEU A 42 -17.97 6.61 -17.31
C LEU A 42 -17.14 7.86 -17.65
N ARG A 43 -17.57 8.64 -18.66
CA ARG A 43 -16.90 9.87 -19.08
C ARG A 43 -17.12 11.03 -18.12
N ASN A 44 -18.23 11.01 -17.39
CA ASN A 44 -18.65 12.04 -16.44
C ASN A 44 -18.50 11.60 -14.98
N ALA A 45 -17.84 10.47 -14.72
CA ALA A 45 -17.44 10.13 -13.36
C ALA A 45 -16.55 11.27 -12.84
N PRO A 46 -16.80 11.82 -11.64
CA PRO A 46 -15.87 12.78 -11.05
C PRO A 46 -14.54 12.07 -10.95
N ALA A 47 -13.56 12.52 -11.74
CA ALA A 47 -12.20 12.07 -11.60
C ALA A 47 -11.81 12.36 -10.15
N THR A 48 -11.69 11.32 -9.33
CA THR A 48 -11.01 11.42 -8.04
C THR A 48 -9.68 12.09 -8.38
N ALA A 49 -9.49 13.34 -7.93
CA ALA A 49 -8.40 14.18 -8.38
C ALA A 49 -7.09 13.38 -8.39
N PRO A 50 -6.24 13.51 -9.43
CA PRO A 50 -4.98 12.77 -9.46
C PRO A 50 -4.27 13.06 -8.14
N ALA A 51 -4.01 12.01 -7.35
CA ALA A 51 -3.26 12.16 -6.11
C ALA A 51 -1.93 12.82 -6.51
N SER A 52 -1.73 14.07 -6.07
CA SER A 52 -0.48 14.77 -6.34
C SER A 52 0.69 13.89 -5.88
N GLY A 53 1.85 14.03 -6.52
CA GLY A 53 3.01 13.19 -6.18
C GLY A 53 3.32 13.17 -4.67
N GLU A 54 3.05 14.28 -3.98
CA GLU A 54 3.17 14.40 -2.53
C GLU A 54 2.14 13.58 -1.75
N ALA A 55 0.86 13.55 -2.18
CA ALA A 55 -0.18 12.74 -1.55
C ALA A 55 0.14 11.24 -1.69
N LEU A 56 0.59 10.81 -2.88
CA LEU A 56 1.03 9.43 -3.10
C LEU A 56 2.26 9.08 -2.25
N GLN A 57 3.23 9.99 -2.15
CA GLN A 57 4.42 9.79 -1.31
C GLN A 57 4.03 9.62 0.17
N ARG A 58 3.12 10.45 0.69
CA ARG A 58 2.62 10.34 2.07
C ARG A 58 1.93 9.00 2.31
N GLN A 59 1.08 8.56 1.38
CA GLN A 59 0.42 7.26 1.48
C GLN A 59 1.42 6.09 1.45
N ALA A 60 2.44 6.16 0.59
CA ALA A 60 3.50 5.16 0.53
C ALA A 60 4.29 5.08 1.84
N LEU A 61 4.66 6.23 2.41
CA LEU A 61 5.36 6.29 3.70
C LEU A 61 4.49 5.74 4.85
N ALA A 62 3.19 6.04 4.86
CA ALA A 62 2.28 5.53 5.88
C ALA A 62 2.17 3.99 5.81
N LYS A 63 2.00 3.44 4.60
CA LYS A 63 1.99 1.98 4.38
C LYS A 63 3.31 1.33 4.79
N LEU A 64 4.43 1.96 4.44
CA LEU A 64 5.75 1.46 4.82
C LEU A 64 5.92 1.45 6.34
N ARG A 65 5.50 2.51 7.03
CA ARG A 65 5.56 2.59 8.50
C ARG A 65 4.70 1.51 9.15
N GLN A 66 3.49 1.27 8.63
CA GLN A 66 2.64 0.20 9.13
C GLN A 66 3.34 -1.16 8.99
N ARG A 67 3.85 -1.47 7.80
CA ARG A 67 4.58 -2.72 7.52
C ARG A 67 5.84 -2.88 8.37
N PHE A 68 6.54 -1.77 8.62
CA PHE A 68 7.71 -1.75 9.48
C PHE A 68 7.32 -2.12 10.92
N ASN A 69 6.28 -1.48 11.47
CA ASN A 69 5.79 -1.79 12.81
C ASN A 69 5.25 -3.22 12.93
N GLU A 70 4.61 -3.75 11.88
CA GLU A 70 4.16 -5.15 11.83
C GLU A 70 5.33 -6.14 11.85
N ALA A 71 6.50 -5.73 11.33
CA ALA A 71 7.71 -6.55 11.28
C ALA A 71 8.55 -6.47 12.58
N ASP A 72 8.40 -5.41 13.35
CA ASP A 72 9.10 -5.16 14.62
C ASP A 72 8.43 -5.97 15.73
N LEU A 73 8.83 -7.23 15.85
CA LEU A 73 8.16 -8.20 16.73
C LEU A 73 8.41 -7.92 18.21
N ASP A 74 9.55 -7.30 18.54
CA ASP A 74 9.88 -6.90 19.91
C ASP A 74 9.52 -5.44 20.23
N ALA A 75 8.92 -4.72 19.26
CA ALA A 75 8.43 -3.35 19.38
C ALA A 75 9.51 -2.35 19.87
N ASN A 76 10.75 -2.55 19.44
CA ASN A 76 11.89 -1.71 19.86
C ASN A 76 12.11 -0.47 18.96
N GLY A 77 11.33 -0.33 17.89
CA GLY A 77 11.42 0.75 16.90
C GLY A 77 12.43 0.51 15.78
N ALA A 78 12.99 -0.70 15.68
CA ALA A 78 13.99 -1.08 14.70
C ALA A 78 13.78 -2.54 14.24
N LEU A 79 14.24 -2.84 13.04
CA LEU A 79 14.20 -4.19 12.48
C LEU A 79 15.59 -4.80 12.44
N THR A 80 15.69 -6.05 12.87
CA THR A 80 16.79 -6.92 12.48
C THR A 80 16.61 -7.44 11.05
N GLU A 81 17.68 -7.94 10.44
CA GLU A 81 17.62 -8.53 9.11
C GLU A 81 16.67 -9.74 9.08
N GLU A 82 16.69 -10.54 10.14
CA GLU A 82 15.83 -11.72 10.28
C GLU A 82 14.35 -11.34 10.34
N GLU A 83 14.00 -10.31 11.12
CA GLU A 83 12.63 -9.79 11.19
C GLU A 83 12.17 -9.24 9.85
N ALA A 84 13.01 -8.47 9.17
CA ALA A 84 12.72 -7.98 7.83
C ALA A 84 12.47 -9.13 6.84
N ARG A 85 13.26 -10.21 6.90
CA ARG A 85 13.08 -11.41 6.07
C ARG A 85 11.76 -12.12 6.39
N LYS A 86 11.48 -12.38 7.68
CA LYS A 86 10.27 -13.07 8.14
C LYS A 86 8.99 -12.29 7.80
N ALA A 87 9.03 -10.97 7.90
CA ALA A 87 7.90 -10.10 7.56
C ALA A 87 7.71 -9.90 6.05
N GLY A 88 8.57 -10.49 5.20
CA GLY A 88 8.49 -10.33 3.75
C GLY A 88 8.95 -8.95 3.26
N LEU A 89 9.68 -8.20 4.08
CA LEU A 89 10.30 -6.92 3.70
C LEU A 89 11.60 -7.15 2.94
N GLY A 90 11.51 -7.87 1.83
CA GLY A 90 12.67 -8.29 1.02
C GLY A 90 13.57 -7.15 0.59
N TYR A 91 13.01 -5.96 0.30
CA TYR A 91 13.81 -4.78 -0.03
C TYR A 91 14.70 -4.32 1.13
N VAL A 92 14.18 -4.31 2.35
CA VAL A 92 14.93 -3.93 3.56
C VAL A 92 15.98 -4.99 3.86
N ALA A 93 15.61 -6.27 3.80
CA ALA A 93 16.53 -7.39 4.02
C ALA A 93 17.69 -7.40 3.00
N ASN A 94 17.41 -7.21 1.72
CA ASN A 94 18.42 -7.24 0.66
C ASN A 94 19.39 -6.04 0.72
N HIS A 95 18.96 -4.93 1.29
CA HIS A 95 19.77 -3.71 1.45
C HIS A 95 20.13 -3.43 2.90
N PHE A 96 20.02 -4.43 3.78
CA PHE A 96 20.11 -4.22 5.22
C PHE A 96 21.41 -3.53 5.62
N ALA A 97 22.55 -4.04 5.13
CA ALA A 97 23.87 -3.46 5.38
C ALA A 97 24.06 -2.06 4.78
N ASP A 98 23.36 -1.73 3.69
CA ASP A 98 23.39 -0.39 3.09
C ASP A 98 22.57 0.61 3.93
N ILE A 99 21.55 0.13 4.63
CA ILE A 99 20.64 0.92 5.45
C ILE A 99 21.21 1.09 6.87
N ASP A 100 21.71 0.03 7.50
CA ASP A 100 22.39 0.03 8.81
C ASP A 100 23.82 0.57 8.69
N THR A 101 23.93 1.85 8.36
CA THR A 101 25.22 2.52 8.21
C THR A 101 26.02 2.57 9.52
N ALA A 102 25.33 2.50 10.65
CA ALA A 102 25.93 2.43 11.99
C ALA A 102 26.49 1.04 12.32
N ARG A 103 26.16 0.00 11.52
CA ARG A 103 26.53 -1.41 11.75
C ARG A 103 26.12 -1.91 13.14
N SER A 104 24.93 -1.50 13.56
CA SER A 104 24.34 -1.85 14.85
C SER A 104 23.67 -3.24 14.85
N GLY A 105 23.49 -3.83 13.67
CA GLY A 105 22.70 -5.05 13.46
C GLY A 105 21.19 -4.78 13.43
N LYS A 106 20.79 -3.52 13.38
CA LYS A 106 19.39 -3.06 13.38
C LYS A 106 19.21 -1.89 12.41
N VAL A 107 18.02 -1.78 11.82
CA VAL A 107 17.63 -0.69 10.95
C VAL A 107 16.44 0.03 11.57
N THR A 108 16.56 1.34 11.82
CA THR A 108 15.42 2.15 12.25
C THR A 108 14.60 2.64 11.06
N PHE A 109 13.39 3.13 11.31
CA PHE A 109 12.57 3.73 10.25
C PHE A 109 13.22 4.98 9.63
N ASP A 110 14.00 5.74 10.39
CA ASP A 110 14.68 6.94 9.86
C ASP A 110 15.83 6.54 8.91
N ASP A 111 16.60 5.50 9.26
CA ASP A 111 17.65 4.95 8.39
C ASP A 111 17.07 4.54 7.04
N LEU A 112 15.96 3.81 7.05
CA LEU A 112 15.26 3.40 5.85
C LEU A 112 14.77 4.60 5.03
N ARG A 113 14.17 5.61 5.67
CA ARG A 113 13.69 6.83 5.01
C ARG A 113 14.82 7.65 4.37
N ASN A 114 15.95 7.74 5.05
CA ASN A 114 17.15 8.42 4.56
C ASN A 114 17.73 7.68 3.36
N TYR A 115 17.83 6.36 3.44
CA TYR A 115 18.28 5.50 2.36
C TYR A 115 17.42 5.66 1.09
N MET A 116 16.08 5.60 1.23
CA MET A 116 15.16 5.81 0.11
C MET A 116 15.28 7.21 -0.50
N SER A 117 15.44 8.24 0.34
CA SER A 117 15.62 9.62 -0.14
C SER A 117 16.93 9.80 -0.89
N LYS A 118 18.01 9.17 -0.42
CA LYS A 118 19.31 9.15 -1.11
C LYS A 118 19.21 8.44 -2.47
N ARG A 119 18.50 7.30 -2.54
CA ARG A 119 18.28 6.57 -3.80
C ARG A 119 17.45 7.38 -4.81
N ARG A 120 16.40 8.08 -4.36
CA ARG A 120 15.61 8.96 -5.24
C ARG A 120 16.46 10.08 -5.84
N LYS A 121 17.29 10.75 -5.05
CA LYS A 121 18.19 11.80 -5.54
C LYS A 121 19.17 11.28 -6.60
N GLN A 122 19.67 10.05 -6.44
CA GLN A 122 20.55 9.41 -7.42
C GLN A 122 19.81 9.02 -8.71
N ALA A 123 18.58 8.53 -8.60
CA ALA A 123 17.76 8.19 -9.77
C ALA A 123 17.34 9.42 -10.59
N LEU A 124 17.32 10.60 -9.96
CA LEU A 124 17.01 11.90 -10.58
C LEU A 124 18.28 12.67 -11.02
N GLY A 125 19.46 12.02 -11.03
CA GLY A 125 20.73 12.60 -11.51
C GLY A 125 20.74 12.92 -13.02
N PRO A 126 21.76 13.65 -13.53
CA PRO A 126 21.66 14.83 -14.44
C PRO A 126 21.20 14.62 -15.89
N GLY A 127 20.35 13.62 -16.20
CA GLY A 127 19.84 13.34 -17.54
C GLY A 127 18.34 13.57 -17.74
N GLY A 128 17.66 14.25 -16.80
CA GLY A 128 16.20 14.41 -16.77
C GLY A 128 15.69 15.84 -16.93
N GLN A 129 16.38 16.68 -17.73
CA GLN A 129 15.87 17.97 -18.20
C GLN A 129 15.77 17.97 -19.73
#